data_AF-A0AAF1AYW7-F1
#
_entry.id   AF-A0AAF1AYW7-F1
#
_cell.length_a   1.000
_cell.length_b   1.000
_cell.length_c   1.000
_cell.angle_alpha   90.00
_cell.angle_beta   90.00
_cell.angle_gamma   90.00
#
_symmetry.space_group_name_H-M   'P 1'
#
loop_
_entity.id
_entity.type
_entity.pdbx_description
1 polymer ?
#
loop_
_entity_poly.entity_id
_entity_poly.type
_entity_poly.pdbx_seq_one_letter_code
_entity_poly.pdbx_strand_id
1 'polypeptide(L)'
;MLHVFSLIIDHDDCTNIGLKCLRNKRMPGNHGYSSSNTLLINDEPYRALLNPPNTAIFTTKYTVCDMTDNLLVMINRFHDHRLFLDGLVEAADVLSYVKNNPFG
;
A
#
# COMPACT_ATOMS: atom_id res chain seq x y z
N MET A 1 10.73 -14.17 -3.82
CA MET A 1 9.34 -14.50 -3.48
C MET A 1 8.92 -13.56 -2.36
N LEU A 2 8.12 -12.55 -2.70
CA LEU A 2 7.56 -11.62 -1.73
C LEU A 2 6.45 -12.37 -0.96
N HIS A 3 6.63 -12.56 0.33
CA HIS A 3 5.53 -13.02 1.17
C HIS A 3 4.59 -11.85 1.41
N VAL A 4 3.47 -11.82 0.67
CA VAL A 4 2.43 -10.82 0.88
C VAL A 4 1.68 -11.19 2.15
N PHE A 5 1.96 -10.47 3.23
CA PHE A 5 1.16 -10.52 4.44
C PHE A 5 0.33 -9.24 4.52
N SER A 6 -0.98 -9.40 4.74
CA SER A 6 -1.85 -8.27 5.05
C SER A 6 -1.66 -7.88 6.51
N LEU A 7 -1.12 -6.69 6.75
CA LEU A 7 -1.05 -6.10 8.08
C LEU A 7 -2.13 -5.02 8.19
N ILE A 8 -3.17 -5.29 8.98
CA ILE A 8 -4.12 -4.27 9.42
C ILE A 8 -3.45 -3.51 10.56
N ILE A 9 -2.97 -2.29 10.28
CA ILE A 9 -2.50 -1.38 11.32
C ILE A 9 -3.71 -0.60 11.81
N ASP A 10 -4.09 -0.81 13.06
CA ASP A 10 -5.17 -0.06 13.69
C ASP A 10 -4.78 1.41 13.91
N HIS A 11 -5.77 2.28 13.98
CA HIS A 11 -5.58 3.70 14.29
C HIS A 11 -4.83 3.90 15.61
N ASP A 12 -5.06 3.03 16.60
CA ASP A 12 -4.45 3.10 17.92
C ASP A 12 -2.93 2.86 17.89
N ASP A 13 -2.43 2.17 16.86
CA ASP A 13 -1.01 1.85 16.72
C ASP A 13 -0.22 2.90 15.92
N CYS A 14 -0.85 4.02 15.53
CA CYS A 14 -0.23 5.04 14.68
C CYS A 14 0.66 6.04 15.45
N THR A 15 1.69 6.59 14.79
CA THR A 15 2.44 7.72 15.36
C THR A 15 1.60 8.98 15.18
N ASN A 16 1.01 9.46 16.28
CA ASN A 16 0.26 10.71 16.30
C ASN A 16 1.20 11.90 16.54
N ILE A 17 1.26 12.84 15.60
CA ILE A 17 2.07 14.08 15.70
C ILE A 17 1.24 15.30 16.14
N GLY A 18 0.05 15.10 16.71
CA GLY A 18 -0.83 16.17 17.21
C GLY A 18 -1.70 16.83 16.14
N LEU A 19 -1.61 16.40 14.88
CA LEU A 19 -2.44 16.90 13.77
C LEU A 19 -3.14 15.77 13.01
N LYS A 20 -2.42 14.66 12.74
CA LYS A 20 -2.92 13.47 12.03
C LYS A 20 -2.17 12.22 12.49
N CYS A 21 -2.83 11.06 12.35
CA CYS A 21 -2.20 9.76 12.56
C CYS A 21 -1.34 9.40 11.35
N LEU A 22 -0.01 9.43 11.55
CA LEU A 22 0.94 8.92 10.58
C LEU A 22 1.18 7.44 10.87
N ARG A 23 1.49 6.66 9.82
CA ARG A 23 1.90 5.27 10.01
C ARG A 23 3.10 5.23 10.97
N ASN A 24 3.02 4.34 11.95
CA ASN A 24 4.05 4.19 12.96
C ASN A 24 5.37 3.75 12.33
N LYS A 25 6.47 4.40 12.73
CA LYS A 25 7.83 4.02 12.30
C LYS A 25 8.17 2.59 12.70
N ARG A 26 7.50 2.05 13.73
CA ARG A 26 7.47 0.63 14.01
C ARG A 26 6.43 -0.01 13.09
N MET A 27 6.88 -0.40 11.88
CA MET A 27 6.42 -1.68 11.32
C MET A 27 6.52 -2.71 12.45
N PRO A 28 5.60 -3.66 12.64
CA PRO A 28 5.73 -4.63 13.72
C PRO A 28 7.04 -5.38 13.50
N GLY A 29 8.09 -4.91 14.18
CA GLY A 29 9.49 -5.12 13.81
C GLY A 29 9.98 -6.53 14.14
N ASN A 30 9.05 -7.39 14.55
CA ASN A 30 9.26 -8.78 14.91
C ASN A 30 8.76 -9.77 13.84
N HIS A 31 8.23 -9.29 12.69
CA HIS A 31 7.62 -10.17 11.68
C HIS A 31 8.33 -10.19 10.32
N GLY A 32 9.55 -9.64 10.21
CA GLY A 32 10.35 -9.72 8.98
C GLY A 32 9.92 -8.76 7.85
N TYR A 33 9.22 -7.68 8.19
CA TYR A 33 8.82 -6.65 7.24
C TYR A 33 9.87 -5.54 7.09
N SER A 34 10.08 -5.09 5.86
CA SER A 34 10.97 -4.02 5.46
C SER A 34 10.35 -3.19 4.33
N SER A 35 10.99 -2.08 3.96
CA SER A 35 10.57 -1.30 2.80
C SER A 35 10.61 -2.11 1.49
N SER A 36 11.51 -3.08 1.36
CA SER A 36 11.63 -3.90 0.15
C SER A 36 10.54 -4.95 -0.01
N ASN A 37 9.78 -5.26 1.06
CA ASN A 37 8.74 -6.29 1.02
C ASN A 37 7.36 -5.85 1.52
N THR A 38 7.18 -4.56 1.81
CA THR A 38 5.91 -4.03 2.33
C THR A 38 5.43 -2.86 1.48
N LEU A 39 4.18 -2.98 1.01
CA LEU A 39 3.46 -1.93 0.28
C LEU A 39 2.38 -1.32 1.17
N LEU A 40 2.25 0.01 1.17
CA LEU A 40 1.10 0.71 1.74
C LEU A 40 0.06 0.98 0.64
N ILE A 41 -1.20 0.61 0.88
CA ILE A 41 -2.35 1.00 0.05
C ILE A 41 -3.21 1.93 0.90
N ASN A 42 -3.42 3.17 0.44
CA ASN A 42 -4.17 4.15 1.20
C ASN A 42 -4.78 5.24 0.30
N ASP A 43 -5.89 5.85 0.69
CA ASP A 43 -6.50 6.98 -0.03
C ASP A 43 -5.93 8.35 0.36
N GLU A 44 -5.04 8.40 1.37
CA GLU A 44 -4.47 9.63 1.90
C GLU A 44 -2.93 9.68 1.74
N PRO A 45 -2.39 10.41 0.73
CA PRO A 45 -0.97 10.45 0.43
C PRO A 45 -0.07 10.84 1.60
N TYR A 46 -0.55 11.72 2.48
CA TYR A 46 0.21 12.18 3.63
C TYR A 46 0.56 11.05 4.61
N ARG A 47 -0.17 9.91 4.60
CA ARG A 47 0.13 8.77 5.47
C ARG A 47 1.41 8.03 5.09
N ALA A 48 1.92 8.26 3.88
CA ALA A 48 3.19 7.68 3.41
C ALA A 48 4.40 8.59 3.65
N LEU A 49 4.24 9.80 4.23
CA LEU A 49 5.32 10.79 4.34
C LEU A 49 6.57 10.28 5.06
N LEU A 50 6.42 9.34 5.98
CA LEU A 50 7.53 8.75 6.73
C LEU A 50 8.09 7.47 6.10
N ASN A 51 7.47 6.98 5.03
CA ASN A 51 7.94 5.80 4.33
C ASN A 51 8.97 6.20 3.26
N PRO A 52 9.93 5.31 2.93
CA PRO A 52 10.79 5.49 1.77
C PRO A 52 9.96 5.68 0.48
N PRO A 53 10.50 6.37 -0.54
CA PRO A 53 9.79 6.57 -1.79
C PRO A 53 9.44 5.24 -2.46
N ASN A 54 8.34 5.22 -3.23
CA ASN A 54 7.86 4.03 -3.95
C ASN A 54 7.50 2.83 -3.07
N THR A 55 7.05 3.07 -1.82
CA THR A 55 6.55 2.02 -0.93
C THR A 55 5.05 2.14 -0.66
N ALA A 56 4.35 2.96 -1.46
CA ALA A 56 2.92 3.18 -1.35
C ALA A 56 2.28 3.37 -2.72
N ILE A 57 1.02 2.94 -2.84
CA ILE A 57 0.10 3.34 -3.91
C ILE A 57 -1.10 4.05 -3.30
N PHE A 58 -1.67 5.00 -4.04
CA PHE A 58 -2.78 5.81 -3.54
C PHE A 58 -4.06 5.53 -4.30
N THR A 59 -5.14 5.32 -3.55
CA THR A 59 -6.44 4.96 -4.09
C THR A 59 -7.39 6.15 -4.05
N THR A 60 -8.44 6.12 -4.86
CA THR A 60 -9.57 7.02 -4.62
C THR A 60 -10.27 6.64 -3.31
N LYS A 61 -10.81 7.63 -2.62
CA LYS A 61 -11.54 7.42 -1.37
C LYS A 61 -12.84 6.69 -1.65
N TYR A 62 -13.10 5.62 -0.88
CA TYR A 62 -14.39 4.93 -0.92
C TYR A 62 -15.52 5.85 -0.51
N THR A 63 -16.61 5.86 -1.27
CA THR A 63 -17.86 6.53 -0.88
C THR A 63 -19.04 5.60 -1.12
N VAL A 64 -19.97 5.55 -0.16
CA VAL A 64 -21.14 4.64 -0.23
C VAL A 64 -22.06 4.94 -1.41
N CYS A 65 -21.98 6.16 -1.95
CA CYS A 65 -22.80 6.62 -3.05
C CYS A 65 -22.22 6.24 -4.43
N ASP A 66 -20.95 5.84 -4.48
CA ASP A 66 -20.31 5.40 -5.71
C ASP A 66 -20.69 3.94 -6.02
N MET A 67 -21.83 3.79 -6.69
CA MET A 67 -22.31 2.48 -7.15
C MET A 67 -21.47 1.90 -8.30
N THR A 68 -20.51 2.66 -8.82
CA THR A 68 -19.58 2.23 -9.87
C THR A 68 -18.19 1.92 -9.33
N ASP A 69 -17.98 1.98 -8.01
CA ASP A 69 -16.68 1.72 -7.40
C ASP A 69 -16.24 0.28 -7.72
N ASN A 70 -15.21 0.21 -8.56
CA ASN A 70 -14.55 -1.00 -8.96
C ASN A 70 -13.08 -0.99 -8.53
N LEU A 71 -12.66 -0.12 -7.62
CA LEU A 71 -11.24 0.07 -7.27
C LEU A 71 -10.62 -1.20 -6.70
N LEU A 72 -11.32 -1.92 -5.82
CA LEU A 72 -10.85 -3.23 -5.34
C LEU A 72 -10.73 -4.23 -6.49
N VAL A 73 -11.66 -4.18 -7.44
CA VAL A 73 -11.58 -5.00 -8.65
C VAL A 73 -10.39 -4.56 -9.48
N MET A 74 -10.09 -3.27 -9.59
CA MET A 74 -9.07 -2.68 -10.46
C MET A 74 -7.64 -2.91 -9.95
N ILE A 75 -7.42 -2.78 -8.63
CA ILE A 75 -6.17 -3.19 -7.97
C ILE A 75 -5.93 -4.70 -8.16
N ASN A 76 -7.02 -5.47 -8.23
CA ASN A 76 -7.00 -6.91 -8.48
C ASN A 76 -7.27 -7.30 -9.94
N ARG A 77 -7.39 -6.36 -10.91
CA ARG A 77 -7.70 -6.59 -12.34
C ARG A 77 -7.36 -5.35 -13.16
N PHE A 78 -6.40 -5.48 -14.07
CA PHE A 78 -6.40 -4.64 -15.27
C PHE A 78 -6.38 -5.49 -16.53
N HIS A 79 -6.98 -4.95 -17.58
CA HIS A 79 -7.08 -5.57 -18.88
C HIS A 79 -5.68 -5.87 -19.44
N ASP A 80 -5.42 -7.16 -19.68
CA ASP A 80 -4.31 -7.71 -20.48
C ASP A 80 -2.98 -8.07 -19.79
N HIS A 81 -3.06 -8.88 -18.71
CA HIS A 81 -2.21 -10.08 -18.47
C HIS A 81 -1.44 -10.24 -17.14
N ARG A 82 -1.33 -9.27 -16.21
CA ARG A 82 -1.02 -9.56 -14.77
C ARG A 82 -1.60 -8.49 -13.83
N LEU A 83 -2.15 -8.91 -12.70
CA LEU A 83 -2.69 -8.03 -11.65
C LEU A 83 -1.55 -7.19 -11.04
N PHE A 84 -1.79 -5.94 -10.62
CA PHE A 84 -0.73 -5.13 -9.98
C PHE A 84 -0.14 -5.86 -8.76
N LEU A 85 -1.01 -6.45 -7.93
CA LEU A 85 -0.57 -7.24 -6.79
C LEU A 85 0.08 -8.57 -7.21
N ASP A 86 -0.34 -9.22 -8.29
CA ASP A 86 0.32 -10.42 -8.80
C ASP A 86 1.72 -10.12 -9.35
N GLY A 87 1.86 -9.04 -10.11
CA GLY A 87 3.16 -8.57 -10.57
C GLY A 87 4.07 -8.18 -9.40
N LEU A 88 3.49 -7.62 -8.33
CA LEU A 88 4.21 -7.33 -7.11
C LEU A 88 4.66 -8.60 -6.38
N VAL A 89 3.85 -9.66 -6.31
CA VAL A 89 4.23 -10.95 -5.70
C VAL A 89 5.48 -11.54 -6.37
N GLU A 90 5.56 -11.43 -7.69
CA GLU A 90 6.66 -11.92 -8.52
C GLU A 90 7.86 -10.98 -8.57
N ALA A 91 7.72 -9.75 -8.07
CA ALA A 91 8.79 -8.76 -8.11
C ALA A 91 9.97 -9.11 -7.17
N ALA A 92 11.14 -8.54 -7.48
CA ALA A 92 12.30 -8.65 -6.62
C ALA A 92 12.13 -7.84 -5.31
N ASP A 93 11.60 -6.63 -5.44
CA ASP A 93 11.34 -5.73 -4.32
C ASP A 93 10.21 -4.73 -4.66
N VAL A 94 9.56 -4.23 -3.61
CA VAL A 94 8.45 -3.27 -3.72
C VAL A 94 8.88 -1.96 -4.35
N LEU A 95 10.05 -1.41 -4.00
CA LEU A 95 10.45 -0.06 -4.43
C LEU A 95 10.62 -0.01 -5.95
N SER A 96 11.35 -0.98 -6.51
CA SER A 96 11.59 -1.08 -7.95
C SER A 96 10.28 -1.35 -8.70
N TYR A 97 9.42 -2.21 -8.17
CA TYR A 97 8.16 -2.55 -8.81
C TYR A 97 7.21 -1.35 -8.88
N VAL A 98 6.97 -0.67 -7.76
CA VAL A 98 6.09 0.51 -7.69
C VAL A 98 6.63 1.65 -8.54
N LYS A 99 7.96 1.86 -8.55
CA LYS A 99 8.59 2.88 -9.39
C LYS A 99 8.34 2.64 -10.89
N ASN A 100 8.39 1.38 -11.32
CA ASN A 100 8.24 1.02 -12.73
C ASN A 100 6.79 0.79 -13.15
N ASN A 101 5.87 0.63 -12.19
CA ASN A 101 4.44 0.41 -12.40
C ASN A 101 3.67 1.41 -11.53
N PRO A 102 3.67 2.71 -11.86
CA PRO A 102 2.88 3.67 -11.10
C PRO A 102 1.40 3.31 -11.13
N PHE A 103 0.71 3.44 -10.00
CA PHE A 103 -0.72 3.17 -9.84
C PHE A 103 -1.38 4.42 -9.26
N GLY A 104 -2.48 4.85 -9.90
CA GLY A 104 -3.19 6.10 -9.58
C GLY A 104 -2.92 7.19 -10.62
#